data_AF-A0A9K3LQP6-F1
#
_entry.id   AF-A0A9K3LQP6-F1
#
_cell.length_a   1.000
_cell.length_b   1.000
_cell.length_c   1.000
_cell.angle_alpha   90.00
_cell.angle_beta   90.00
_cell.angle_gamma   90.00
#
_symmetry.space_group_name_H-M   'P 1'
#
loop_
_entity.id
_entity.type
_entity.pdbx_description
1 polymer ?
#
loop_
_entity_poly.entity_id
_entity_poly.type
_entity_poly.pdbx_seq_one_letter_code
_entity_poly.pdbx_strand_id
1 'polypeptide(L)'
;MKRSGILPFGPEEFDEHALQHLSALMHHYGAITPENTLPHGDNPMWRRLFCLKESSITDHPKYLQLRNSSKHTIGPDPFNRTVVFTSLALLCNMLSCKEIDFECCASSDGTHGVSTTDYRLIPFGVFFCNNKGHRQFHPIAYAFGEGEREIVILILLLNIKRIAADLFGITNLQFKGGIVSDHSAPFVNSFKEVFEDSTPLQCYVHIIRKFENPETSRPTNGRYRDHLSIKDANSTRFLYTEALQDVKNLHDCVTFAQFQKYWELTKQSWVARGESKLAATFEDMYINNPDYNHWYYTSSGIPGCVPDNKPLESHNGITKGTSNVGGLIIINTSMHRTLQVEFPKMIDTLSRERINPNTQEHPTLNVSLAFSNNNFLKLREVYWKDGTAIQYNGGWLVNDTSCLGDTITPELVSGYESALRGDLPLLYSERQKLVSSTNAAVRWSKDSCQEKGFQKVDGVTEGFTCDTANGATEEVIEN
;
A
#
# COMPACT_ATOMS: atom_id res chain seq x y z
N MET A 1 -0.93 2.61 -41.22
CA MET A 1 -2.14 2.91 -40.41
C MET A 1 -1.73 3.82 -39.27
N LYS A 2 -2.35 5.00 -39.19
CA LYS A 2 -2.13 6.02 -38.17
C LYS A 2 -2.55 5.47 -36.80
N ARG A 3 -1.63 5.45 -35.82
CA ARG A 3 -1.99 5.30 -34.40
C ARG A 3 -2.52 6.65 -33.94
N SER A 4 -3.82 6.68 -33.64
CA SER A 4 -4.53 7.78 -32.98
C SER A 4 -3.87 8.12 -31.64
N GLY A 5 -3.70 9.42 -31.39
CA GLY A 5 -2.96 9.94 -30.26
C GLY A 5 -3.64 9.73 -28.91
N ILE A 6 -2.82 9.31 -27.95
CA ILE A 6 -2.93 9.59 -26.51
C ILE A 6 -1.46 9.73 -26.08
N LEU A 7 -1.11 10.90 -25.55
CA LEU A 7 0.26 11.42 -25.49
C LEU A 7 1.11 10.79 -24.36
N PRO A 8 2.40 10.48 -24.60
CA PRO A 8 3.32 9.93 -23.61
C PRO A 8 4.03 11.08 -22.89
N PHE A 9 3.36 11.81 -22.01
CA PHE A 9 3.92 13.08 -21.54
C PHE A 9 5.04 12.93 -20.51
N GLY A 10 6.25 13.24 -20.96
CA GLY A 10 7.22 13.96 -20.15
C GLY A 10 6.85 15.44 -19.95
N PRO A 11 7.35 16.12 -18.91
CA PRO A 11 7.04 17.53 -18.61
C PRO A 11 7.52 18.54 -19.67
N GLU A 12 8.14 18.10 -20.76
CA GLU A 12 8.62 18.94 -21.87
C GLU A 12 7.62 19.06 -23.03
N GLU A 13 6.46 18.39 -22.96
CA GLU A 13 5.56 18.24 -24.11
C GLU A 13 4.16 18.89 -23.93
N PHE A 14 3.91 19.60 -22.83
CA PHE A 14 2.67 20.37 -22.71
C PHE A 14 2.68 21.54 -23.70
N ASP A 15 1.84 21.47 -24.73
CA ASP A 15 1.69 22.57 -25.67
C ASP A 15 1.11 23.83 -25.00
N GLU A 16 1.26 24.98 -25.67
CA GLU A 16 0.84 26.28 -25.16
C GLU A 16 -0.68 26.34 -24.86
N HIS A 17 -1.48 25.54 -25.55
CA HIS A 17 -2.93 25.44 -25.36
C HIS A 17 -3.28 24.61 -24.11
N ALA A 18 -2.57 23.52 -23.85
CA ALA A 18 -2.66 22.75 -22.61
C ALA A 18 -2.25 23.61 -21.41
N LEU A 19 -1.19 24.41 -21.54
CA LEU A 19 -0.75 25.36 -20.51
C LEU A 19 -1.79 26.48 -20.26
N GLN A 20 -2.45 26.99 -21.29
CA GLN A 20 -3.55 27.97 -21.14
C GLN A 20 -4.79 27.35 -20.47
N HIS A 21 -5.16 26.13 -20.85
CA HIS A 21 -6.27 25.40 -20.22
C HIS A 21 -5.95 25.10 -18.75
N LEU A 22 -4.72 24.66 -18.46
CA LEU A 22 -4.20 24.46 -17.11
C LEU A 22 -4.19 25.75 -16.30
N SER A 23 -3.80 26.88 -16.91
CA SER A 23 -3.87 28.20 -16.26
C SER A 23 -5.31 28.58 -15.91
N ALA A 24 -6.26 28.36 -16.82
CA ALA A 24 -7.68 28.62 -16.58
C ALA A 24 -8.27 27.72 -15.47
N LEU A 25 -7.87 26.45 -15.44
CA LEU A 25 -8.25 25.50 -14.39
C LEU A 25 -7.62 25.86 -13.03
N MET A 26 -6.35 26.25 -13.00
CA MET A 26 -5.69 26.72 -11.77
C MET A 26 -6.33 28.01 -11.25
N HIS A 27 -6.80 28.88 -12.14
CA HIS A 27 -7.59 30.04 -11.77
C HIS A 27 -8.98 29.65 -11.24
N HIS A 28 -9.61 28.61 -11.80
CA HIS A 28 -10.89 28.07 -11.33
C HIS A 28 -10.78 27.47 -9.92
N TYR A 29 -9.74 26.68 -9.64
CA TYR A 29 -9.56 26.01 -8.35
C TYR A 29 -8.87 26.89 -7.28
N GLY A 30 -8.37 28.08 -7.65
CA GLY A 30 -7.77 29.02 -6.70
C GLY A 30 -6.33 28.65 -6.34
N ALA A 31 -5.39 28.87 -7.26
CA ALA A 31 -3.97 28.73 -6.99
C ALA A 31 -3.53 29.59 -5.79
N ILE A 32 -2.92 28.96 -4.78
CA ILE A 32 -2.14 29.68 -3.80
C ILE A 32 -0.80 29.97 -4.47
N THR A 33 -0.66 31.13 -5.09
CA THR A 33 0.66 31.65 -5.46
C THR A 33 1.37 32.03 -4.16
N PRO A 34 2.53 31.43 -3.83
CA PRO A 34 3.28 31.84 -2.65
C PRO A 34 3.62 33.33 -2.79
N GLU A 35 3.14 34.16 -1.88
CA GLU A 35 3.68 35.50 -1.71
C GLU A 35 5.12 35.32 -1.21
N ASN A 36 6.10 35.45 -2.12
CA ASN A 36 7.50 35.74 -1.80
C ASN A 36 8.45 34.63 -1.28
N THR A 37 8.38 33.35 -1.69
CA THR A 37 9.37 32.36 -1.18
C THR A 37 10.18 31.53 -2.17
N LEU A 38 10.01 31.69 -3.48
CA LEU A 38 11.01 31.22 -4.44
C LEU A 38 11.20 32.30 -5.52
N PRO A 39 12.44 32.57 -5.97
CA PRO A 39 12.64 33.52 -7.06
C PRO A 39 11.76 33.10 -8.23
N HIS A 40 10.93 34.03 -8.70
CA HIS A 40 9.87 33.84 -9.70
C HIS A 40 10.37 33.36 -11.09
N GLY A 41 11.60 32.86 -11.22
CA GLY A 41 12.21 32.40 -12.47
C GLY A 41 12.15 30.89 -12.74
N ASP A 42 12.26 30.02 -11.72
CA ASP A 42 12.72 28.63 -11.98
C ASP A 42 11.75 27.50 -11.60
N ASN A 43 10.60 27.79 -10.96
CA ASN A 43 9.63 26.74 -10.62
C ASN A 43 8.50 26.65 -11.66
N PRO A 44 8.48 25.59 -12.50
CA PRO A 44 7.49 25.48 -13.56
C PRO A 44 6.07 25.37 -12.99
N MET A 45 5.11 25.97 -13.69
CA MET A 45 3.73 26.13 -13.23
C MET A 45 3.08 24.83 -12.74
N TRP A 46 3.40 23.70 -13.39
CA TRP A 46 2.83 22.40 -13.09
C TRP A 46 3.24 21.82 -11.73
N ARG A 47 4.33 22.29 -11.12
CA ARG A 47 4.78 21.88 -9.77
C ARG A 47 4.24 22.74 -8.65
N ARG A 48 3.54 23.83 -8.97
CA ARG A 48 3.02 24.76 -7.98
C ARG A 48 1.84 24.14 -7.25
N LEU A 49 1.80 24.36 -5.93
CA LEU A 49 0.67 24.01 -5.10
C LEU A 49 -0.54 24.83 -5.54
N PHE A 50 -1.69 24.16 -5.69
CA PHE A 50 -2.99 24.82 -5.73
C PHE A 50 -3.98 24.07 -4.85
N CYS A 51 -4.98 24.81 -4.36
CA CYS A 51 -6.05 24.21 -3.57
C CYS A 51 -7.11 23.62 -4.49
N LEU A 52 -7.72 22.51 -4.07
CA LEU A 52 -8.93 22.00 -4.68
C LEU A 52 -10.09 22.49 -3.82
N LYS A 53 -10.94 23.35 -4.39
CA LYS A 53 -12.12 23.88 -3.72
C LYS A 53 -13.34 23.79 -4.62
N GLU A 54 -13.83 22.58 -4.82
CA GLU A 54 -15.07 22.35 -5.57
C GLU A 54 -16.29 22.56 -4.67
N SER A 55 -17.11 23.57 -4.99
CA SER A 55 -18.31 23.86 -4.19
C SER A 55 -19.40 22.79 -4.36
N SER A 56 -19.45 22.07 -5.48
CA SER A 56 -20.45 21.02 -5.69
C SER A 56 -20.32 19.86 -4.68
N ILE A 57 -19.18 19.74 -4.00
CA ILE A 57 -18.98 18.75 -2.93
C ILE A 57 -19.97 18.96 -1.79
N THR A 58 -20.37 20.21 -1.52
CA THR A 58 -21.30 20.50 -0.42
C THR A 58 -22.72 20.00 -0.70
N ASP A 59 -23.03 19.65 -1.94
CA ASP A 59 -24.31 19.08 -2.34
C ASP A 59 -24.32 17.54 -2.28
N HIS A 60 -23.17 16.90 -2.01
CA HIS A 60 -23.07 15.45 -1.95
C HIS A 60 -23.91 14.89 -0.78
N PRO A 61 -24.78 13.88 -0.99
CA PRO A 61 -25.71 13.39 0.04
C PRO A 61 -25.02 12.99 1.34
N LYS A 62 -23.91 12.25 1.24
CA LYS A 62 -23.10 11.84 2.40
C LYS A 62 -22.46 13.01 3.14
N TYR A 63 -21.98 14.02 2.41
CA TYR A 63 -21.43 15.22 3.04
C TYR A 63 -22.53 15.97 3.83
N LEU A 64 -23.71 16.17 3.23
CA LEU A 64 -24.85 16.79 3.90
C LEU A 64 -25.27 15.99 5.16
N GLN A 65 -25.29 14.66 5.07
CA GLN A 65 -25.58 13.78 6.21
C GLN A 65 -24.56 13.95 7.34
N LEU A 66 -23.25 13.93 7.05
CA LEU A 66 -22.18 14.08 8.04
C LEU A 66 -22.17 15.48 8.65
N ARG A 67 -22.38 16.51 7.82
CA ARG A 67 -22.52 17.90 8.26
C ARG A 67 -23.69 18.06 9.23
N ASN A 68 -24.86 17.51 8.89
CA ASN A 68 -26.07 17.60 9.70
C ASN A 68 -26.04 16.70 10.96
N SER A 69 -25.26 15.63 10.94
CA SER A 69 -25.03 14.78 12.13
C SER A 69 -24.08 15.43 13.14
N SER A 70 -23.26 16.38 12.70
CA SER A 70 -22.30 17.13 13.53
C SER A 70 -22.98 18.21 14.40
N LYS A 71 -24.25 18.00 14.79
CA LYS A 71 -25.18 18.91 15.51
C LYS A 71 -24.68 19.51 16.84
N HIS A 72 -23.45 19.21 17.26
CA HIS A 72 -22.83 19.74 18.49
C HIS A 72 -21.62 20.67 18.26
N THR A 73 -21.22 20.96 17.02
CA THR A 73 -20.20 21.98 16.76
C THR A 73 -20.85 23.29 16.33
N ILE A 74 -20.85 24.30 17.22
CA ILE A 74 -21.15 25.72 16.95
C ILE A 74 -20.01 26.34 16.12
N GLY A 75 -19.54 25.63 15.09
CA GLY A 75 -18.31 25.91 14.36
C GLY A 75 -18.56 26.25 12.89
N PRO A 76 -17.56 26.85 12.21
CA PRO A 76 -17.61 27.04 10.76
C PRO A 76 -17.73 25.70 10.03
N ASP A 77 -18.33 25.76 8.83
CA ASP A 77 -18.50 24.60 7.95
C ASP A 77 -17.20 23.78 7.80
N PRO A 78 -17.22 22.45 8.00
CA PRO A 78 -16.05 21.57 7.78
C PRO A 78 -15.38 21.74 6.41
N PHE A 79 -16.15 22.06 5.36
CA PHE A 79 -15.63 22.38 4.04
C PHE A 79 -14.73 23.62 4.06
N ASN A 80 -15.11 24.65 4.83
CA ASN A 80 -14.30 25.87 4.99
C ASN A 80 -13.12 25.70 5.95
N ARG A 81 -13.11 24.64 6.76
CA ARG A 81 -12.03 24.33 7.71
C ARG A 81 -11.05 23.28 7.20
N THR A 82 -11.31 22.73 6.01
CA THR A 82 -10.46 21.74 5.34
C THR A 82 -9.84 22.36 4.10
N VAL A 83 -8.52 22.28 3.99
CA VAL A 83 -7.80 22.67 2.79
C VAL A 83 -7.38 21.41 2.05
N VAL A 84 -7.93 21.18 0.86
CA VAL A 84 -7.42 20.14 -0.04
C VAL A 84 -6.46 20.81 -1.01
N PHE A 85 -5.29 20.21 -1.24
CA PHE A 85 -4.28 20.78 -2.12
C PHE A 85 -3.44 19.71 -2.82
N THR A 86 -2.89 20.09 -3.97
CA THR A 86 -2.06 19.25 -4.83
C THR A 86 -1.22 20.12 -5.78
N SER A 87 -0.52 19.51 -6.73
CA SER A 87 0.06 20.13 -7.94
C SER A 87 -0.36 19.35 -9.17
N LEU A 88 -0.27 19.95 -10.36
CA LEU A 88 -0.59 19.25 -11.60
C LEU A 88 0.35 18.06 -11.77
N ALA A 89 1.60 18.27 -11.39
CA ALA A 89 2.61 17.24 -11.28
C ALA A 89 2.02 16.02 -10.58
N LEU A 90 1.63 16.13 -9.30
CA LEU A 90 1.17 15.00 -8.49
C LEU A 90 -0.08 14.34 -9.07
N LEU A 91 -0.96 15.14 -9.68
CA LEU A 91 -2.14 14.62 -10.37
C LEU A 91 -1.78 13.74 -11.59
N CYS A 92 -0.61 13.93 -12.23
CA CYS A 92 -0.15 13.04 -13.30
C CYS A 92 0.07 11.59 -12.84
N ASN A 93 0.23 11.32 -11.53
CA ASN A 93 0.25 9.96 -11.03
C ASN A 93 -1.06 9.20 -11.36
N MET A 94 -2.19 9.91 -11.52
CA MET A 94 -3.46 9.30 -11.98
C MET A 94 -3.41 8.89 -13.46
N LEU A 95 -2.63 9.57 -14.29
CA LEU A 95 -2.44 9.18 -15.69
C LEU A 95 -1.63 7.89 -15.78
N SER A 96 -0.56 7.75 -14.99
CA SER A 96 0.19 6.50 -14.89
C SER A 96 -0.67 5.35 -14.37
N CYS A 97 -1.61 5.62 -13.45
CA CYS A 97 -2.59 4.61 -13.04
C CYS A 97 -3.54 4.24 -14.19
N LYS A 98 -4.02 5.23 -14.96
CA LYS A 98 -4.90 5.00 -16.12
C LYS A 98 -4.22 4.14 -17.20
N GLU A 99 -2.91 4.27 -17.41
CA GLU A 99 -2.16 3.46 -18.38
C GLU A 99 -2.20 1.96 -18.07
N ILE A 100 -2.30 1.59 -16.80
CA ILE A 100 -2.43 0.21 -16.35
C ILE A 100 -3.87 -0.13 -15.96
N ASP A 101 -4.85 0.63 -16.46
CA ASP A 101 -6.27 0.47 -16.17
C ASP A 101 -6.57 0.38 -14.66
N PHE A 102 -5.85 1.21 -13.89
CA PHE A 102 -5.89 1.29 -12.44
C PHE A 102 -5.70 -0.04 -11.71
N GLU A 103 -4.94 -0.96 -12.30
CA GLU A 103 -4.43 -2.15 -11.62
C GLU A 103 -3.37 -1.77 -10.58
N CYS A 104 -3.67 -0.92 -9.61
CA CYS A 104 -2.78 -0.60 -8.50
C CYS A 104 -3.55 -0.47 -7.19
N CYS A 105 -2.81 -0.42 -6.08
CA CYS A 105 -3.36 -0.06 -4.78
C CYS A 105 -3.20 1.44 -4.53
N ALA A 106 -4.26 2.04 -3.98
CA ALA A 106 -4.18 3.33 -3.33
C ALA A 106 -3.95 3.19 -1.82
N SER A 107 -3.61 4.29 -1.16
CA SER A 107 -3.43 4.33 0.28
C SER A 107 -3.68 5.72 0.85
N SER A 108 -4.18 5.75 2.07
CA SER A 108 -4.36 6.98 2.85
C SER A 108 -4.23 6.71 4.34
N ASP A 109 -3.67 7.67 5.05
CA ASP A 109 -3.44 7.63 6.48
C ASP A 109 -3.30 9.05 7.04
N GLY A 110 -3.56 9.23 8.33
CA GLY A 110 -3.40 10.51 9.02
C GLY A 110 -1.98 10.72 9.52
N THR A 111 -1.37 11.85 9.16
CA THR A 111 -0.07 12.23 9.72
C THR A 111 -0.25 12.97 11.05
N HIS A 112 0.09 12.30 12.15
CA HIS A 112 0.12 12.91 13.48
C HIS A 112 1.32 13.85 13.66
N GLY A 113 1.14 14.88 14.51
CA GLY A 113 2.21 15.77 14.96
C GLY A 113 2.62 16.86 13.95
N VAL A 114 1.78 17.12 12.94
CA VAL A 114 2.05 18.16 11.91
C VAL A 114 1.70 19.56 12.40
N SER A 115 0.72 19.69 13.30
CA SER A 115 0.31 20.95 13.92
C SER A 115 0.24 20.82 15.43
N THR A 116 0.30 21.96 16.13
CA THR A 116 0.01 22.07 17.57
C THR A 116 -1.48 21.93 17.89
N THR A 117 -2.34 21.99 16.87
CA THR A 117 -3.78 21.78 16.97
C THR A 117 -4.16 20.33 16.60
N ASP A 118 -5.42 19.97 16.78
CA ASP A 118 -6.00 18.69 16.34
C ASP A 118 -6.04 18.50 14.81
N TYR A 119 -5.45 19.41 14.03
CA TYR A 119 -5.35 19.23 12.60
C TYR A 119 -4.42 18.07 12.22
N ARG A 120 -4.73 17.47 11.08
CA ARG A 120 -4.01 16.35 10.48
C ARG A 120 -3.76 16.64 9.02
N LEU A 121 -2.57 16.26 8.56
CA LEU A 121 -2.27 16.16 7.14
C LEU A 121 -2.60 14.74 6.70
N ILE A 122 -3.52 14.61 5.76
CA ILE A 122 -4.03 13.34 5.23
C ILE A 122 -3.60 13.25 3.76
N PRO A 123 -2.49 12.57 3.45
CA PRO A 123 -2.17 12.17 2.08
C PRO A 123 -3.16 11.14 1.53
N PHE A 124 -3.45 11.24 0.24
CA PHE A 124 -4.01 10.17 -0.58
C PHE A 124 -3.13 9.97 -1.81
N GLY A 125 -2.83 8.73 -2.16
CA GLY A 125 -1.94 8.41 -3.26
C GLY A 125 -1.92 6.92 -3.57
N VAL A 126 -0.94 6.51 -4.38
CA VAL A 126 -0.81 5.16 -4.92
C VAL A 126 0.56 4.57 -4.64
N PHE A 127 0.69 3.25 -4.68
CA PHE A 127 1.96 2.58 -4.52
C PHE A 127 2.59 2.24 -5.86
N PHE A 128 3.84 2.66 -6.09
CA PHE A 128 4.63 2.22 -7.23
C PHE A 128 5.82 1.38 -6.75
N CYS A 129 6.24 0.41 -7.55
CA CYS A 129 7.43 -0.41 -7.33
C CYS A 129 8.57 0.10 -8.19
N ASN A 130 9.75 0.36 -7.61
CA ASN A 130 10.94 0.63 -8.40
C ASN A 130 11.53 -0.64 -9.03
N ASN A 131 12.55 -0.47 -9.87
CA ASN A 131 13.34 -1.53 -10.51
C ASN A 131 13.98 -2.55 -9.55
N LYS A 132 14.09 -2.23 -8.26
CA LYS A 132 14.60 -3.13 -7.21
C LYS A 132 13.46 -3.88 -6.49
N GLY A 133 12.21 -3.69 -6.92
CA GLY A 133 11.03 -4.26 -6.28
C GLY A 133 10.63 -3.56 -4.98
N HIS A 134 11.20 -2.39 -4.67
CA HIS A 134 10.82 -1.64 -3.47
C HIS A 134 9.59 -0.78 -3.76
N ARG A 135 8.59 -0.90 -2.90
CA ARG A 135 7.38 -0.07 -2.96
C ARG A 135 7.61 1.32 -2.40
N GLN A 136 7.08 2.31 -3.10
CA GLN A 136 7.10 3.72 -2.73
C GLN A 136 5.70 4.30 -2.83
N PHE A 137 5.40 5.28 -1.99
CA PHE A 137 4.14 6.00 -2.04
C PHE A 137 4.26 7.25 -2.92
N HIS A 138 3.36 7.37 -3.88
CA HIS A 138 3.25 8.46 -4.83
C HIS A 138 1.97 9.25 -4.53
N PRO A 139 2.08 10.43 -3.89
CA PRO A 139 0.91 11.20 -3.51
C PRO A 139 0.16 11.74 -4.73
N ILE A 140 -1.15 11.79 -4.64
CA ILE A 140 -2.05 12.42 -5.61
C ILE A 140 -2.54 13.77 -5.06
N ALA A 141 -2.97 13.80 -3.80
CA ALA A 141 -3.42 15.02 -3.14
C ALA A 141 -3.32 14.88 -1.62
N TYR A 142 -3.49 16.02 -0.94
CA TYR A 142 -3.48 16.11 0.51
C TYR A 142 -4.73 16.85 0.98
N ALA A 143 -5.24 16.45 2.15
CA ALA A 143 -6.13 17.29 2.94
C ALA A 143 -5.43 17.72 4.23
N PHE A 144 -5.65 18.97 4.61
CA PHE A 144 -5.31 19.48 5.92
C PHE A 144 -6.59 19.95 6.62
N GLY A 145 -7.02 19.21 7.63
CA GLY A 145 -8.30 19.41 8.32
C GLY A 145 -8.28 18.89 9.76
N GLU A 146 -9.38 19.11 10.50
CA GLU A 146 -9.50 18.69 11.90
C GLU A 146 -9.63 17.18 12.07
N GLY A 147 -8.57 16.54 12.57
CA GLY A 147 -8.55 15.13 12.89
C GLY A 147 -8.71 14.22 11.67
N GLU A 148 -8.78 12.92 11.94
CA GLU A 148 -9.15 11.89 10.97
C GLU A 148 -10.67 11.71 10.97
N ARG A 149 -11.39 12.78 10.63
CA ARG A 149 -12.86 12.76 10.55
C ARG A 149 -13.30 12.28 9.18
N GLU A 150 -14.38 11.51 9.14
CA GLU A 150 -14.96 10.97 7.90
C GLU A 150 -15.24 12.10 6.89
N ILE A 151 -15.75 13.23 7.36
CA ILE A 151 -16.05 14.37 6.49
C ILE A 151 -14.79 14.99 5.85
N VAL A 152 -13.64 15.02 6.54
CA VAL A 152 -12.38 15.56 6.01
C VAL A 152 -11.86 14.66 4.89
N ILE A 153 -11.90 13.34 5.12
CA ILE A 153 -11.48 12.34 4.16
C ILE A 153 -12.43 12.34 2.95
N LEU A 154 -13.75 12.39 3.18
CA LEU A 154 -14.74 12.51 2.11
C LEU A 154 -14.50 13.75 1.23
N ILE A 155 -14.23 14.91 1.83
CA ILE A 155 -13.89 16.14 1.08
C ILE A 155 -12.63 15.93 0.22
N LEU A 156 -11.59 15.29 0.76
CA LEU A 156 -10.37 14.96 0.00
C LEU A 156 -10.70 14.11 -1.24
N LEU A 157 -11.40 12.99 -1.03
CA LEU A 157 -11.63 12.00 -2.08
C LEU A 157 -12.59 12.51 -3.16
N LEU A 158 -13.64 13.26 -2.78
CA LEU A 158 -14.55 13.88 -3.74
C LEU A 158 -13.85 14.92 -4.61
N ASN A 159 -12.94 15.73 -4.05
CA ASN A 159 -12.11 16.65 -4.83
C ASN A 159 -11.21 15.90 -5.82
N ILE A 160 -10.61 14.77 -5.41
CA ILE A 160 -9.78 13.93 -6.29
C ILE A 160 -10.61 13.35 -7.44
N LYS A 161 -11.79 12.79 -7.15
CA LYS A 161 -12.69 12.23 -8.17
C LYS A 161 -13.12 13.31 -9.16
N ARG A 162 -13.44 14.52 -8.66
CA ARG A 162 -13.82 15.66 -9.50
C ARG A 162 -12.68 16.13 -10.40
N ILE A 163 -11.51 16.39 -9.83
CA ILE A 163 -10.37 16.92 -10.60
C ILE A 163 -9.88 15.89 -11.64
N ALA A 164 -10.00 14.60 -11.36
CA ALA A 164 -9.71 13.55 -12.33
C ALA A 164 -10.65 13.59 -13.54
N ALA A 165 -11.95 13.85 -13.31
CA ALA A 165 -12.92 14.02 -14.38
C ALA A 165 -12.68 15.30 -15.17
N ASP A 166 -12.50 16.43 -14.48
CA ASP A 166 -12.39 17.75 -15.11
C ASP A 166 -11.08 17.93 -15.89
N LEU A 167 -9.94 17.38 -15.39
CA LEU A 167 -8.64 17.50 -16.06
C LEU A 167 -8.36 16.40 -17.08
N PHE A 168 -8.74 15.16 -16.78
CA PHE A 168 -8.25 13.99 -17.51
C PHE A 168 -9.39 13.16 -18.15
N GLY A 169 -10.64 13.61 -18.01
CA GLY A 169 -11.81 12.88 -18.47
C GLY A 169 -11.98 11.51 -17.79
N ILE A 170 -11.40 11.31 -16.61
CA ILE A 170 -11.47 10.06 -15.85
C ILE A 170 -12.72 10.11 -14.98
N THR A 171 -13.84 9.60 -15.50
CA THR A 171 -15.13 9.59 -14.81
C THR A 171 -15.34 8.36 -13.93
N ASN A 172 -14.68 7.25 -14.25
CA ASN A 172 -14.72 6.00 -13.47
C ASN A 172 -13.38 5.74 -12.77
N LEU A 173 -12.98 6.64 -11.86
CA LEU A 173 -11.78 6.46 -11.05
C LEU A 173 -12.02 5.37 -10.00
N GLN A 174 -11.32 4.24 -10.12
CA GLN A 174 -11.36 3.10 -9.18
C GLN A 174 -9.96 2.50 -9.08
N PHE A 175 -9.58 1.98 -7.91
CA PHE A 175 -8.31 1.29 -7.70
C PHE A 175 -8.58 -0.21 -7.55
N LYS A 176 -8.32 -0.98 -8.62
CA LYS A 176 -8.67 -2.41 -8.66
C LYS A 176 -7.93 -3.24 -7.62
N GLY A 177 -6.75 -2.78 -7.20
CA GLY A 177 -6.00 -3.39 -6.11
C GLY A 177 -6.53 -3.04 -4.72
N GLY A 178 -7.55 -2.19 -4.63
CA GLY A 178 -8.09 -1.71 -3.36
C GLY A 178 -7.33 -0.52 -2.78
N ILE A 179 -7.80 -0.08 -1.61
CA ILE A 179 -7.29 1.12 -0.91
C ILE A 179 -6.87 0.73 0.50
N VAL A 180 -5.58 0.87 0.80
CA VAL A 180 -5.00 0.48 2.09
C VAL A 180 -5.12 1.62 3.10
N SER A 181 -5.71 1.32 4.26
CA SER A 181 -5.68 2.20 5.44
C SER A 181 -5.51 1.41 6.72
N ASP A 182 -5.40 2.14 7.82
CA ASP A 182 -5.53 1.57 9.16
C ASP A 182 -6.98 1.18 9.45
N HIS A 183 -7.18 0.43 10.54
CA HIS A 183 -8.51 0.07 11.04
C HIS A 183 -9.22 1.33 11.59
N SER A 184 -9.83 2.08 10.68
CA SER A 184 -10.47 3.37 10.95
C SER A 184 -11.71 3.55 10.08
N ALA A 185 -12.88 3.57 10.72
CA ALA A 185 -14.17 3.75 10.06
C ALA A 185 -14.26 5.03 9.20
N PRO A 186 -13.72 6.19 9.64
CA PRO A 186 -13.63 7.39 8.81
C PRO A 186 -13.04 7.16 7.40
N PHE A 187 -11.96 6.38 7.29
CA PHE A 187 -11.32 6.10 6.00
C PHE A 187 -12.16 5.11 5.18
N VAL A 188 -12.49 3.97 5.77
CA VAL A 188 -13.25 2.89 5.11
C VAL A 188 -14.58 3.40 4.57
N ASN A 189 -15.35 4.14 5.38
CA ASN A 189 -16.64 4.69 4.97
C ASN A 189 -16.48 5.65 3.79
N SER A 190 -15.45 6.49 3.80
CA SER A 190 -15.19 7.45 2.72
C SER A 190 -14.72 6.75 1.44
N PHE A 191 -13.92 5.68 1.55
CA PHE A 191 -13.50 4.88 0.40
C PHE A 191 -14.70 4.24 -0.29
N LYS A 192 -15.58 3.59 0.49
CA LYS A 192 -16.78 2.93 -0.05
C LYS A 192 -17.75 3.93 -0.68
N GLU A 193 -17.84 5.14 -0.14
CA GLU A 193 -18.69 6.20 -0.70
C GLU A 193 -18.16 6.71 -2.04
N VAL A 194 -16.85 6.93 -2.17
CA VAL A 194 -16.27 7.60 -3.35
C VAL A 194 -15.83 6.61 -4.43
N PHE A 195 -15.35 5.44 -4.01
CA PHE A 195 -14.75 4.40 -4.83
C PHE A 195 -15.45 3.05 -4.59
N GLU A 196 -16.73 2.98 -4.98
CA GLU A 196 -17.63 1.86 -4.68
C GLU A 196 -17.08 0.47 -5.07
N ASP A 197 -16.30 0.38 -6.16
CA ASP A 197 -15.72 -0.87 -6.66
C ASP A 197 -14.32 -1.18 -6.09
N SER A 198 -13.73 -0.24 -5.34
CA SER A 198 -12.41 -0.41 -4.74
C SER A 198 -12.52 -1.07 -3.37
N THR A 199 -11.87 -2.23 -3.21
CA THR A 199 -11.92 -2.97 -1.93
C THR A 199 -11.11 -2.24 -0.85
N PRO A 200 -11.69 -1.95 0.34
CA PRO A 200 -10.91 -1.46 1.47
C PRO A 200 -9.95 -2.55 1.97
N LEU A 201 -8.66 -2.23 2.05
CA LEU A 201 -7.62 -3.11 2.55
C LEU A 201 -7.09 -2.61 3.90
N GLN A 202 -6.77 -3.54 4.80
CA GLN A 202 -6.25 -3.17 6.13
C GLN A 202 -4.75 -3.34 6.22
N CYS A 203 -4.07 -2.31 6.72
CA CYS A 203 -2.63 -2.36 6.92
C CYS A 203 -2.25 -3.42 7.95
N TYR A 204 -1.68 -4.53 7.48
CA TYR A 204 -1.19 -5.64 8.30
C TYR A 204 -0.19 -5.19 9.38
N VAL A 205 0.67 -4.21 9.05
CA VAL A 205 1.69 -3.69 9.97
C VAL A 205 1.05 -3.05 11.21
N HIS A 206 -0.12 -2.43 11.06
CA HIS A 206 -0.86 -1.88 12.18
C HIS A 206 -1.59 -2.95 13.00
N ILE A 207 -1.88 -4.11 12.41
CA ILE A 207 -2.43 -5.27 13.12
C ILE A 207 -1.34 -5.88 14.01
N ILE A 208 -0.16 -6.21 13.46
CA ILE A 208 0.92 -6.87 14.23
C ILE A 208 1.44 -6.02 15.38
N ARG A 209 1.51 -4.69 15.22
CA ARG A 209 1.94 -3.76 16.29
C ARG A 209 1.07 -3.85 17.55
N LYS A 210 -0.16 -4.37 17.45
CA LYS A 210 -1.04 -4.58 18.61
C LYS A 210 -0.68 -5.85 19.39
N PHE A 211 0.06 -6.78 18.78
CA PHE A 211 0.56 -8.04 19.33
C PHE A 211 2.05 -8.00 19.69
N GLU A 212 2.75 -6.89 19.46
CA GLU A 212 4.17 -6.75 19.79
C GLU A 212 4.37 -6.28 21.24
N ASN A 213 5.52 -6.64 21.82
CA ASN A 213 5.88 -6.26 23.18
C ASN A 213 6.36 -4.78 23.23
N PRO A 214 5.66 -3.89 23.96
CA PRO A 214 6.00 -2.47 24.04
C PRO A 214 7.32 -2.17 24.74
N GLU A 215 7.88 -3.11 25.51
CA GLU A 215 9.16 -2.93 26.20
C GLU A 215 10.37 -3.20 25.30
N THR A 216 10.20 -3.96 24.22
CA THR A 216 11.30 -4.42 23.34
C THR A 216 11.19 -3.88 21.92
N SER A 217 10.03 -3.34 21.55
CA SER A 217 9.74 -2.79 20.23
C SER A 217 9.45 -1.30 20.35
N ARG A 218 9.91 -0.46 19.40
CA ARG A 218 9.60 1.00 19.29
C ARG A 218 8.18 1.27 19.75
N PRO A 219 7.86 2.35 20.50
CA PRO A 219 6.63 2.46 21.30
C PRO A 219 5.40 1.88 20.57
N THR A 220 5.17 0.59 20.77
CA THR A 220 4.08 -0.14 20.16
C THR A 220 2.89 0.07 21.05
N ASN A 221 1.69 0.11 20.48
CA ASN A 221 0.53 0.36 21.30
C ASN A 221 0.13 -0.86 22.16
N GLY A 222 0.70 -2.06 21.92
CA GLY A 222 0.56 -3.26 22.77
C GLY A 222 -0.89 -3.62 23.14
N ARG A 223 -1.86 -3.13 22.37
CA ARG A 223 -3.24 -2.94 22.85
C ARG A 223 -3.92 -4.26 23.18
N TYR A 224 -3.53 -5.36 22.53
CA TYR A 224 -4.14 -6.66 22.80
C TYR A 224 -3.81 -7.24 24.18
N ARG A 225 -2.81 -6.69 24.89
CA ARG A 225 -2.56 -7.05 26.30
C ARG A 225 -3.79 -6.78 27.19
N ASP A 226 -4.58 -5.75 26.90
CA ASP A 226 -5.80 -5.42 27.66
C ASP A 226 -6.97 -6.37 27.39
N HIS A 227 -6.87 -7.12 26.29
CA HIS A 227 -7.87 -8.09 25.85
C HIS A 227 -7.53 -9.53 26.27
N LEU A 228 -6.39 -9.75 26.94
CA LEU A 228 -6.09 -11.02 27.57
C LEU A 228 -7.18 -11.38 28.59
N SER A 229 -7.58 -12.64 28.55
CA SER A 229 -8.58 -13.22 29.45
C SER A 229 -7.98 -13.41 30.83
N ILE A 230 -6.68 -13.73 30.88
CA ILE A 230 -5.90 -13.88 32.11
C ILE A 230 -4.69 -12.94 32.04
N LYS A 231 -4.55 -12.05 33.02
CA LYS A 231 -3.44 -11.07 33.05
C LYS A 231 -2.23 -11.62 33.82
N ASP A 232 -1.68 -12.74 33.37
CA ASP A 232 -0.48 -13.36 33.94
C ASP A 232 0.71 -13.38 32.96
N ALA A 233 1.87 -13.81 33.46
CA ALA A 233 3.10 -13.86 32.67
C ALA A 233 3.02 -14.86 31.50
N ASN A 234 2.30 -15.97 31.67
CA ASN A 234 2.15 -17.00 30.64
C ASN A 234 1.30 -16.50 29.47
N SER A 235 0.19 -15.83 29.77
CA SER A 235 -0.74 -15.24 28.80
C SER A 235 -0.09 -14.06 28.06
N THR A 236 0.70 -13.27 28.78
CA THR A 236 1.52 -12.20 28.18
C THR A 236 2.57 -12.79 27.23
N ARG A 237 3.26 -13.87 27.62
CA ARG A 237 4.22 -14.57 26.75
C ARG A 237 3.52 -15.13 25.51
N PHE A 238 2.38 -15.80 25.70
CA PHE A 238 1.55 -16.34 24.62
C PHE A 238 1.19 -15.26 23.59
N LEU A 239 0.77 -14.07 24.02
CA LEU A 239 0.43 -12.95 23.14
C LEU A 239 1.59 -12.57 22.21
N TYR A 240 2.78 -12.40 22.80
CA TYR A 240 3.96 -11.90 22.11
C TYR A 240 4.71 -12.99 21.32
N THR A 241 4.37 -14.26 21.49
CA THR A 241 5.01 -15.37 20.77
C THR A 241 4.02 -16.10 19.86
N GLU A 242 3.10 -16.87 20.44
CA GLU A 242 2.22 -17.78 19.70
C GLU A 242 1.15 -17.01 18.94
N ALA A 243 0.44 -16.09 19.61
CA ALA A 243 -0.61 -15.30 18.98
C ALA A 243 -0.04 -14.38 17.89
N LEU A 244 1.10 -13.72 18.16
CA LEU A 244 1.82 -12.93 17.15
C LEU A 244 2.19 -13.78 15.92
N GLN A 245 2.72 -14.99 16.12
CA GLN A 245 3.06 -15.88 15.01
C GLN A 245 1.81 -16.34 14.25
N ASP A 246 0.72 -16.64 14.94
CA ASP A 246 -0.55 -16.99 14.29
C ASP A 246 -1.07 -15.84 13.42
N VAL A 247 -0.96 -14.59 13.87
CA VAL A 247 -1.33 -13.41 13.08
C VAL A 247 -0.42 -13.20 11.87
N LYS A 248 0.89 -13.47 12.01
CA LYS A 248 1.81 -13.47 10.85
C LYS A 248 1.40 -14.50 9.81
N ASN A 249 1.05 -15.71 10.24
CA ASN A 249 0.64 -16.76 9.32
C ASN A 249 -0.73 -16.51 8.68
N LEU A 250 -1.65 -15.86 9.40
CA LEU A 250 -2.89 -15.36 8.80
C LEU A 250 -2.59 -14.38 7.67
N HIS A 251 -1.63 -13.47 7.87
CA HIS A 251 -1.19 -12.59 6.80
C HIS A 251 -0.59 -13.37 5.63
N ASP A 252 0.21 -14.40 5.88
CA ASP A 252 0.83 -15.21 4.83
C ASP A 252 -0.16 -16.12 4.06
N CYS A 253 -1.43 -16.16 4.44
CA CYS A 253 -2.45 -16.89 3.69
C CYS A 253 -2.62 -16.32 2.27
N VAL A 254 -2.73 -17.22 1.29
CA VAL A 254 -2.77 -16.93 -0.15
C VAL A 254 -4.19 -16.77 -0.68
N THR A 255 -5.20 -17.30 0.02
CA THR A 255 -6.60 -17.14 -0.34
C THR A 255 -7.43 -16.79 0.89
N PHE A 256 -8.61 -16.21 0.66
CA PHE A 256 -9.57 -15.96 1.72
C PHE A 256 -10.06 -17.26 2.39
N ALA A 257 -10.22 -18.35 1.63
CA ALA A 257 -10.63 -19.65 2.19
C ALA A 257 -9.57 -20.23 3.13
N GLN A 258 -8.29 -20.18 2.73
CA GLN A 258 -7.17 -20.56 3.58
C GLN A 258 -7.11 -19.67 4.83
N PHE A 259 -7.28 -18.35 4.67
CA PHE A 259 -7.30 -17.39 5.76
C PHE A 259 -8.41 -17.69 6.78
N GLN A 260 -9.64 -17.92 6.33
CA GLN A 260 -10.76 -18.29 7.21
C GLN A 260 -10.52 -19.61 7.92
N LYS A 261 -10.02 -20.63 7.22
CA LYS A 261 -9.71 -21.92 7.83
C LYS A 261 -8.60 -21.82 8.87
N TYR A 262 -7.53 -21.08 8.55
CA TYR A 262 -6.44 -20.86 9.48
C TYR A 262 -6.93 -20.12 10.74
N TRP A 263 -7.81 -19.13 10.58
CA TRP A 263 -8.45 -18.46 11.71
C TRP A 263 -9.28 -19.43 12.55
N GLU A 264 -10.12 -20.27 11.94
CA GLU A 264 -10.95 -21.25 12.66
C GLU A 264 -10.09 -22.12 13.59
N LEU A 265 -8.99 -22.66 13.06
CA LEU A 265 -8.04 -23.48 13.83
C LEU A 265 -7.29 -22.64 14.90
N THR A 266 -6.90 -21.42 14.56
CA THR A 266 -6.25 -20.48 15.50
C THR A 266 -7.16 -20.15 16.67
N LYS A 267 -8.41 -19.82 16.41
CA LYS A 267 -9.43 -19.52 17.42
C LYS A 267 -9.61 -20.70 18.38
N GLN A 268 -9.72 -21.92 17.86
CA GLN A 268 -9.78 -23.13 18.71
C GLN A 268 -8.55 -23.25 19.61
N SER A 269 -7.35 -23.02 19.07
CA SER A 269 -6.11 -23.06 19.84
C SER A 269 -6.07 -21.99 20.94
N TRP A 270 -6.49 -20.75 20.64
CA TRP A 270 -6.49 -19.64 21.60
C TRP A 270 -7.52 -19.89 22.70
N VAL A 271 -8.73 -20.36 22.35
CA VAL A 271 -9.78 -20.73 23.32
C VAL A 271 -9.32 -21.87 24.22
N ALA A 272 -8.70 -22.92 23.67
CA ALA A 272 -8.15 -24.03 24.45
C ALA A 272 -7.06 -23.58 25.43
N ARG A 273 -6.38 -22.45 25.15
CA ARG A 273 -5.41 -21.82 26.04
C ARG A 273 -6.04 -20.93 27.12
N GLY A 274 -7.36 -20.75 27.10
CA GLY A 274 -8.10 -19.85 27.98
C GLY A 274 -8.28 -18.43 27.42
N GLU A 275 -7.82 -18.14 26.21
CA GLU A 275 -7.78 -16.78 25.63
C GLU A 275 -9.01 -16.42 24.78
N SER A 276 -10.20 -16.71 25.31
CA SER A 276 -11.47 -16.51 24.59
C SER A 276 -11.78 -15.03 24.33
N LYS A 277 -11.44 -14.12 25.27
CA LYS A 277 -11.70 -12.68 25.11
C LYS A 277 -10.84 -12.07 24.00
N LEU A 278 -9.56 -12.44 23.97
CA LEU A 278 -8.64 -12.02 22.91
C LEU A 278 -9.12 -12.53 21.55
N ALA A 279 -9.47 -13.81 21.46
CA ALA A 279 -9.96 -14.42 20.22
C ALA A 279 -11.24 -13.73 19.71
N ALA A 280 -12.24 -13.52 20.57
CA ALA A 280 -13.48 -12.84 20.20
C ALA A 280 -13.26 -11.39 19.75
N THR A 281 -12.39 -10.65 20.45
CA THR A 281 -12.06 -9.26 20.08
C THR A 281 -11.38 -9.21 18.71
N PHE A 282 -10.41 -10.10 18.46
CA PHE A 282 -9.71 -10.13 17.19
C PHE A 282 -10.62 -10.55 16.03
N GLU A 283 -11.49 -11.53 16.27
CA GLU A 283 -12.48 -12.00 15.29
C GLU A 283 -13.41 -10.88 14.82
N ASP A 284 -13.97 -10.13 15.77
CA ASP A 284 -14.90 -9.03 15.51
C ASP A 284 -14.23 -7.91 14.70
N MET A 285 -12.98 -7.57 15.05
CA MET A 285 -12.24 -6.49 14.41
C MET A 285 -11.69 -6.85 13.03
N TYR A 286 -11.19 -8.07 12.83
CA TYR A 286 -10.32 -8.38 11.69
C TYR A 286 -10.68 -9.61 10.87
N ILE A 287 -11.69 -10.37 11.29
CA ILE A 287 -12.08 -11.60 10.58
C ILE A 287 -13.50 -11.51 10.03
N ASN A 288 -14.47 -11.23 10.90
CA ASN A 288 -15.88 -11.30 10.55
C ASN A 288 -16.38 -10.04 9.83
N ASN A 289 -15.65 -8.93 9.96
CA ASN A 289 -16.05 -7.69 9.31
C ASN A 289 -15.43 -7.60 7.90
N PRO A 290 -16.25 -7.66 6.82
CA PRO A 290 -15.76 -7.62 5.44
C PRO A 290 -15.00 -6.32 5.11
N ASP A 291 -15.28 -5.24 5.83
CA ASP A 291 -14.58 -3.97 5.65
C ASP A 291 -13.15 -3.99 6.23
N TYR A 292 -12.83 -4.97 7.08
CA TYR A 292 -11.55 -5.04 7.81
C TYR A 292 -10.82 -6.39 7.69
N ASN A 293 -11.35 -7.36 6.95
CA ASN A 293 -10.75 -8.70 6.83
C ASN A 293 -9.84 -8.91 5.60
N HIS A 294 -9.62 -7.86 4.81
CA HIS A 294 -8.74 -7.87 3.64
C HIS A 294 -7.31 -7.45 4.00
N TRP A 295 -6.59 -8.32 4.71
CA TRP A 295 -5.19 -8.09 5.09
C TRP A 295 -4.28 -9.31 4.92
N TYR A 296 -4.78 -10.39 4.31
CA TYR A 296 -3.96 -11.52 3.87
C TYR A 296 -3.12 -11.16 2.63
N TYR A 297 -2.08 -11.94 2.33
CA TYR A 297 -0.97 -11.57 1.47
C TYR A 297 -1.41 -11.10 0.07
N THR A 298 -2.39 -11.80 -0.50
CA THR A 298 -2.91 -11.58 -1.85
C THR A 298 -4.22 -10.80 -1.88
N SER A 299 -4.63 -10.16 -0.78
CA SER A 299 -5.96 -9.54 -0.66
C SER A 299 -6.25 -8.43 -1.68
N SER A 300 -5.21 -7.82 -2.26
CA SER A 300 -5.35 -6.85 -3.35
C SER A 300 -5.70 -7.48 -4.70
N GLY A 301 -5.43 -8.78 -4.88
CA GLY A 301 -5.48 -9.44 -6.18
C GLY A 301 -4.37 -9.02 -7.15
N ILE A 302 -3.47 -8.10 -6.76
CA ILE A 302 -2.45 -7.54 -7.64
C ILE A 302 -1.05 -7.98 -7.18
N PRO A 303 -0.25 -8.61 -8.07
CA PRO A 303 1.11 -9.04 -7.74
C PRO A 303 1.99 -7.90 -7.21
N GLY A 304 2.66 -8.16 -6.08
CA GLY A 304 3.53 -7.19 -5.41
C GLY A 304 2.80 -6.14 -4.56
N CYS A 305 1.47 -6.07 -4.63
CA CYS A 305 0.66 -5.14 -3.87
C CYS A 305 0.12 -5.79 -2.58
N VAL A 306 0.96 -5.86 -1.55
CA VAL A 306 0.58 -6.41 -0.23
C VAL A 306 -0.14 -5.33 0.60
N PRO A 307 -1.16 -5.65 1.41
CA PRO A 307 -1.90 -4.69 2.24
C PRO A 307 -1.05 -4.15 3.41
N ASP A 308 -0.07 -3.30 3.11
CA ASP A 308 0.70 -2.54 4.09
C ASP A 308 0.89 -1.08 3.70
N ASN A 309 0.92 -0.23 4.72
CA ASN A 309 1.14 1.21 4.60
C ASN A 309 2.59 1.62 4.88
N LYS A 310 3.55 0.68 4.91
CA LYS A 310 4.97 1.03 5.15
C LYS A 310 5.49 2.10 4.18
N PRO A 311 5.19 2.07 2.87
CA PRO A 311 5.60 3.13 1.96
C PRO A 311 4.99 4.49 2.33
N LEU A 312 3.73 4.51 2.77
CA LEU A 312 3.05 5.72 3.23
C LEU A 312 3.63 6.22 4.57
N GLU A 313 3.91 5.34 5.53
CA GLU A 313 4.57 5.70 6.78
C GLU A 313 5.96 6.31 6.53
N SER A 314 6.72 5.75 5.59
CA SER A 314 8.00 6.29 5.16
C SER A 314 7.82 7.67 4.53
N HIS A 315 6.80 7.86 3.70
CA HIS A 315 6.44 9.15 3.13
C HIS A 315 6.10 10.17 4.23
N ASN A 316 5.26 9.80 5.20
CA ASN A 316 4.90 10.64 6.35
C ASN A 316 6.15 11.01 7.18
N GLY A 317 7.10 10.08 7.32
CA GLY A 317 8.40 10.30 7.96
C GLY A 317 9.29 11.30 7.21
N ILE A 318 9.32 11.25 5.88
CA ILE A 318 10.04 12.24 5.05
C ILE A 318 9.39 13.62 5.19
N THR A 319 8.06 13.68 5.13
CA THR A 319 7.29 14.91 5.24
C THR A 319 7.57 15.61 6.57
N LYS A 320 7.34 14.93 7.70
CA LYS A 320 7.43 15.56 9.04
C LYS A 320 8.83 15.51 9.66
N GLY A 321 9.69 14.61 9.20
CA GLY A 321 10.99 14.33 9.80
C GLY A 321 10.93 13.40 11.01
N THR A 322 12.07 13.29 11.69
CA THR A 322 12.26 12.55 12.94
C THR A 322 12.91 13.47 13.98
N SER A 323 13.18 12.96 15.19
CA SER A 323 13.92 13.73 16.21
C SER A 323 15.33 14.13 15.77
N ASN A 324 15.94 13.36 14.86
CA ASN A 324 17.35 13.51 14.48
C ASN A 324 17.54 14.05 13.07
N VAL A 325 16.49 14.01 12.24
CA VAL A 325 16.54 14.41 10.83
C VAL A 325 15.33 15.29 10.54
N GLY A 326 15.57 16.51 10.07
CA GLY A 326 14.51 17.44 9.69
C GLY A 326 13.65 16.88 8.55
N GLY A 327 12.34 17.13 8.62
CA GLY A 327 11.40 16.80 7.54
C GLY A 327 11.39 17.83 6.42
N LEU A 328 10.58 17.56 5.40
CA LEU A 328 10.27 18.56 4.37
C LEU A 328 9.62 19.81 4.97
N ILE A 329 8.73 19.60 5.95
CA ILE A 329 8.03 20.66 6.67
C ILE A 329 8.57 20.84 8.08
N ILE A 330 8.55 22.09 8.55
CA ILE A 330 8.83 22.43 9.95
C ILE A 330 7.52 22.42 10.74
N ILE A 331 7.43 21.50 11.70
CA ILE A 331 6.32 21.40 12.66
C ILE A 331 6.32 22.59 13.65
N ASN A 332 5.17 22.88 14.27
CA ASN A 332 4.98 23.98 15.23
C ASN A 332 5.19 25.41 14.68
N THR A 333 4.93 25.63 13.40
CA THR A 333 4.96 26.97 12.80
C THR A 333 3.56 27.59 12.79
N SER A 334 3.45 28.88 12.46
CA SER A 334 2.13 29.50 12.31
C SER A 334 1.36 28.86 11.15
N MET A 335 0.02 28.84 11.25
CA MET A 335 -0.84 28.33 10.18
C MET A 335 -0.58 29.01 8.84
N HIS A 336 -0.34 30.32 8.86
CA HIS A 336 0.03 31.08 7.67
C HIS A 336 1.34 30.54 7.05
N ARG A 337 2.40 30.34 7.85
CA ARG A 337 3.67 29.79 7.36
C ARG A 337 3.53 28.34 6.87
N THR A 338 2.73 27.53 7.57
CA THR A 338 2.44 26.15 7.15
C THR A 338 1.81 26.11 5.76
N LEU A 339 0.76 26.91 5.53
CA LEU A 339 0.03 26.92 4.27
C LEU A 339 0.77 27.61 3.12
N GLN A 340 1.50 28.70 3.41
CA GLN A 340 2.11 29.55 2.38
C GLN A 340 3.58 29.22 2.07
N VAL A 341 4.26 28.47 2.96
CA VAL A 341 5.69 28.17 2.81
C VAL A 341 5.94 26.67 2.89
N GLU A 342 5.52 26.02 3.98
CA GLU A 342 5.89 24.62 4.24
C GLU A 342 5.20 23.66 3.26
N PHE A 343 3.89 23.78 3.02
CA PHE A 343 3.20 22.94 2.04
C PHE A 343 3.63 23.20 0.59
N PRO A 344 3.79 24.44 0.10
CA PRO A 344 4.34 24.67 -1.23
C PRO A 344 5.74 24.07 -1.42
N LYS A 345 6.61 24.18 -0.42
CA LYS A 345 7.94 23.55 -0.43
C LYS A 345 7.83 22.02 -0.50
N MET A 346 6.98 21.42 0.34
CA MET A 346 6.72 19.98 0.33
C MET A 346 6.22 19.51 -1.04
N ILE A 347 5.23 20.20 -1.62
CA ILE A 347 4.67 19.87 -2.94
C ILE A 347 5.71 20.01 -4.05
N ASP A 348 6.55 21.05 -4.05
CA ASP A 348 7.61 21.19 -5.06
C ASP A 348 8.62 20.04 -4.99
N THR A 349 9.10 19.69 -3.79
CA THR A 349 10.04 18.57 -3.62
C THR A 349 9.42 17.26 -4.09
N LEU A 350 8.22 16.93 -3.64
CA LEU A 350 7.54 15.70 -4.02
C LEU A 350 7.19 15.67 -5.51
N SER A 351 6.92 16.82 -6.11
CA SER A 351 6.67 16.93 -7.56
C SER A 351 7.90 16.63 -8.42
N ARG A 352 9.10 16.66 -7.83
CA ARG A 352 10.36 16.28 -8.49
C ARG A 352 10.71 14.82 -8.24
N GLU A 353 10.44 14.33 -7.02
CA GLU A 353 10.90 13.01 -6.57
C GLU A 353 9.88 11.88 -6.77
N ARG A 354 8.58 12.20 -6.77
CA ARG A 354 7.49 11.21 -6.73
C ARG A 354 6.66 11.17 -8.00
N ILE A 355 7.21 11.69 -9.09
CA ILE A 355 6.53 11.79 -10.38
C ILE A 355 7.55 11.44 -11.43
N ASN A 356 7.20 10.59 -12.37
CA ASN A 356 8.15 10.32 -13.43
C ASN A 356 7.61 9.84 -14.78
N PRO A 357 8.19 10.39 -15.85
CA PRO A 357 8.37 9.78 -17.17
C PRO A 357 9.72 9.04 -17.34
N ASN A 358 10.65 9.13 -16.38
CA ASN A 358 12.05 8.66 -16.46
C ASN A 358 12.53 7.78 -15.27
N THR A 359 11.70 7.43 -14.27
CA THR A 359 12.06 6.38 -13.31
C THR A 359 11.53 5.06 -13.82
N GLN A 360 12.36 4.03 -13.66
CA GLN A 360 11.98 2.63 -13.78
C GLN A 360 11.03 2.21 -12.64
N GLU A 361 10.07 3.08 -12.31
CA GLU A 361 9.05 2.88 -11.30
C GLU A 361 7.75 2.57 -12.01
N HIS A 362 7.17 1.45 -11.62
CA HIS A 362 5.97 0.91 -12.23
C HIS A 362 4.86 0.91 -11.19
N PRO A 363 3.62 1.31 -11.54
CA PRO A 363 2.53 1.34 -10.56
C PRO A 363 2.20 -0.03 -9.94
N THR A 364 2.65 -1.10 -10.59
CA THR A 364 2.72 -2.44 -10.04
C THR A 364 4.12 -2.98 -10.18
N LEU A 365 4.37 -4.15 -9.59
CA LEU A 365 5.53 -4.95 -9.97
C LEU A 365 5.29 -5.37 -11.43
N ASN A 366 5.63 -4.51 -12.39
CA ASN A 366 5.50 -4.83 -13.81
C ASN A 366 6.41 -6.01 -14.06
N VAL A 367 5.78 -7.16 -14.22
CA VAL A 367 6.45 -8.43 -14.23
C VAL A 367 7.35 -8.52 -15.46
N SER A 368 6.98 -7.95 -16.62
CA SER A 368 7.87 -7.95 -17.79
C SER A 368 9.13 -7.08 -17.60
N LEU A 369 9.06 -6.02 -16.78
CA LEU A 369 10.19 -5.11 -16.51
C LEU A 369 11.06 -5.54 -15.33
N ALA A 370 10.47 -6.04 -14.24
CA ALA A 370 11.22 -6.67 -13.15
C ALA A 370 12.01 -7.90 -13.65
N PHE A 371 11.51 -8.56 -14.70
CA PHE A 371 12.12 -9.76 -15.29
C PHE A 371 13.15 -9.44 -16.37
N SER A 372 13.28 -8.19 -16.79
CA SER A 372 14.35 -7.73 -17.67
C SER A 372 15.71 -7.63 -16.96
N ASN A 373 15.73 -7.81 -15.63
CA ASN A 373 16.93 -7.81 -14.83
C ASN A 373 17.68 -9.14 -15.02
N ASN A 374 18.90 -9.08 -15.58
CA ASN A 374 19.69 -10.24 -16.02
C ASN A 374 19.90 -11.35 -14.96
N ASN A 375 19.74 -11.05 -13.67
CA ASN A 375 19.84 -12.06 -12.61
C ASN A 375 18.61 -13.00 -12.56
N PHE A 376 17.41 -12.53 -12.91
CA PHE A 376 16.20 -13.34 -12.87
C PHE A 376 16.10 -14.30 -14.08
N LEU A 377 16.53 -13.84 -15.26
CA LEU A 377 16.63 -14.70 -16.45
C LEU A 377 17.70 -15.79 -16.30
N LYS A 378 18.80 -15.51 -15.58
CA LYS A 378 19.82 -16.52 -15.22
C LYS A 378 19.29 -17.54 -14.21
N LEU A 379 18.51 -17.10 -13.23
CA LEU A 379 17.79 -17.99 -12.31
C LEU A 379 16.85 -18.93 -13.09
N ARG A 380 16.13 -18.41 -14.09
CA ARG A 380 15.26 -19.17 -15.01
C ARG A 380 15.99 -20.35 -15.69
N GLU A 381 17.23 -20.18 -16.12
CA GLU A 381 17.99 -21.26 -16.77
C GLU A 381 18.48 -22.33 -15.77
N VAL A 382 18.62 -21.97 -14.50
CA VAL A 382 19.02 -22.88 -13.41
C VAL A 382 17.80 -23.65 -12.85
N TYR A 383 16.63 -23.02 -12.76
CA TYR A 383 15.42 -23.59 -12.15
C TYR A 383 14.63 -24.57 -13.03
N TRP A 384 14.93 -24.70 -14.32
CA TRP A 384 14.17 -25.58 -15.24
C TRP A 384 14.75 -27.00 -15.39
N LYS A 385 15.47 -27.50 -14.38
CA LYS A 385 15.93 -28.89 -14.36
C LYS A 385 14.89 -29.80 -13.69
N ASP A 386 14.60 -30.92 -14.34
CA ASP A 386 13.94 -32.14 -13.84
C ASP A 386 12.93 -31.98 -12.69
N GLY A 387 11.73 -31.49 -13.02
CA GLY A 387 10.55 -31.59 -12.15
C GLY A 387 10.47 -30.61 -10.97
N THR A 388 11.39 -29.67 -10.88
CA THR A 388 11.41 -28.59 -9.86
C THR A 388 10.44 -27.44 -10.15
N ALA A 389 9.91 -27.40 -11.36
CA ALA A 389 8.80 -26.56 -11.77
C ALA A 389 7.80 -27.35 -12.65
N ILE A 390 6.50 -27.18 -12.42
CA ILE A 390 5.44 -27.82 -13.22
C ILE A 390 4.46 -26.78 -13.75
N GLN A 391 3.79 -27.07 -14.86
CA GLN A 391 2.76 -26.18 -15.38
C GLN A 391 1.52 -26.22 -14.48
N TYR A 392 1.02 -25.05 -14.06
CA TYR A 392 -0.11 -24.94 -13.13
C TYR A 392 -0.94 -23.68 -13.40
N ASN A 393 -2.24 -23.85 -13.66
CA ASN A 393 -3.22 -22.77 -13.90
C ASN A 393 -2.72 -21.61 -14.78
N GLY A 394 -2.32 -21.91 -16.02
CA GLY A 394 -1.85 -20.90 -16.97
C GLY A 394 -0.46 -20.33 -16.63
N GLY A 395 0.25 -20.97 -15.71
CA GLY A 395 1.54 -20.55 -15.20
C GLY A 395 2.40 -21.74 -14.80
N TRP A 396 3.23 -21.57 -13.78
CA TRP A 396 4.04 -22.62 -13.22
C TRP A 396 3.95 -22.65 -11.70
N LEU A 397 4.15 -23.81 -11.11
CA LEU A 397 4.38 -23.97 -9.68
C LEU A 397 5.87 -24.31 -9.52
N VAL A 398 6.56 -23.68 -8.57
CA VAL A 398 8.00 -23.84 -8.32
C VAL A 398 8.23 -24.16 -6.85
N ASN A 399 9.17 -25.04 -6.53
CA ASN A 399 9.53 -25.34 -5.15
C ASN A 399 10.27 -24.14 -4.51
N ASP A 400 9.87 -23.75 -3.29
CA ASP A 400 10.44 -22.60 -2.54
C ASP A 400 11.82 -22.91 -1.91
N THR A 401 12.18 -24.18 -1.73
CA THR A 401 13.49 -24.53 -1.16
C THR A 401 14.59 -24.39 -2.21
N SER A 402 15.29 -23.25 -2.18
CA SER A 402 16.61 -22.95 -2.76
C SER A 402 16.99 -23.71 -4.04
N CYS A 403 16.95 -23.04 -5.21
CA CYS A 403 17.75 -23.24 -6.45
C CYS A 403 17.91 -24.64 -7.09
N LEU A 404 17.60 -25.72 -6.38
CA LEU A 404 17.98 -27.12 -6.60
C LEU A 404 16.99 -28.08 -5.88
N GLY A 405 15.82 -27.58 -5.46
CA GLY A 405 14.87 -28.28 -4.58
C GLY A 405 14.28 -29.56 -5.16
N ASP A 406 13.69 -30.37 -4.29
CA ASP A 406 13.02 -31.64 -4.61
C ASP A 406 11.95 -31.50 -5.71
N THR A 407 11.73 -32.57 -6.47
CA THR A 407 10.71 -32.65 -7.51
C THR A 407 9.32 -32.32 -6.95
N ILE A 408 8.57 -31.46 -7.66
CA ILE A 408 7.16 -31.20 -7.35
C ILE A 408 6.37 -32.47 -7.66
N THR A 409 5.93 -33.16 -6.61
CA THR A 409 5.14 -34.39 -6.75
C THR A 409 3.64 -34.06 -6.83
N PRO A 410 2.81 -34.96 -7.40
CA PRO A 410 1.35 -34.81 -7.39
C PRO A 410 0.76 -34.62 -6.00
N GLU A 411 1.35 -35.25 -4.98
CA GLU A 411 0.94 -35.12 -3.58
C GLU A 411 1.18 -33.70 -3.05
N LEU A 412 2.32 -33.09 -3.41
CA LEU A 412 2.62 -31.70 -3.06
C LEU A 412 1.62 -30.74 -3.70
N VAL A 413 1.27 -30.96 -4.98
CA VAL A 413 0.26 -30.15 -5.68
C VAL A 413 -1.11 -30.32 -5.03
N SER A 414 -1.52 -31.55 -4.73
CA SER A 414 -2.79 -31.83 -4.06
C SER A 414 -2.85 -31.20 -2.66
N GLY A 415 -1.74 -31.24 -1.92
CA GLY A 415 -1.61 -30.60 -0.61
C GLY A 415 -1.69 -29.08 -0.72
N TYR A 416 -0.97 -28.47 -1.66
CA TYR A 416 -1.00 -27.05 -1.98
C TYR A 416 -2.42 -26.59 -2.32
N GLU A 417 -3.09 -27.27 -3.26
CA GLU A 417 -4.45 -26.95 -3.67
C GLU A 417 -5.46 -27.08 -2.53
N SER A 418 -5.36 -28.14 -1.73
CA SER A 418 -6.25 -28.35 -0.59
C SER A 418 -6.01 -27.29 0.49
N ALA A 419 -4.75 -26.86 0.68
CA ALA A 419 -4.43 -25.76 1.57
C ALA A 419 -5.02 -24.43 1.08
N LEU A 420 -4.92 -24.12 -0.21
CA LEU A 420 -5.56 -22.95 -0.82
C LEU A 420 -7.08 -22.93 -0.65
N ARG A 421 -7.73 -24.10 -0.60
CA ARG A 421 -9.18 -24.20 -0.35
C ARG A 421 -9.54 -24.21 1.14
N GLY A 422 -8.56 -24.39 2.03
CA GLY A 422 -8.81 -24.59 3.46
C GLY A 422 -9.35 -25.99 3.80
N ASP A 423 -9.17 -26.97 2.92
CA ASP A 423 -9.78 -28.31 3.03
C ASP A 423 -8.85 -29.37 3.64
N LEU A 424 -7.69 -28.98 4.17
CA LEU A 424 -6.80 -29.93 4.83
C LEU A 424 -7.41 -30.40 6.16
N PRO A 425 -7.47 -31.73 6.41
CA PRO A 425 -8.03 -32.29 7.64
C PRO A 425 -7.03 -32.16 8.81
N LEU A 426 -6.85 -30.93 9.31
CA LEU A 426 -5.89 -30.59 10.36
C LEU A 426 -6.59 -30.38 11.70
N LEU A 427 -5.92 -30.80 12.78
CA LEU A 427 -6.27 -30.36 14.14
C LEU A 427 -5.75 -28.93 14.40
N TYR A 428 -6.32 -28.23 15.38
CA TYR A 428 -5.87 -26.87 15.73
C TYR A 428 -4.40 -26.79 16.16
N SER A 429 -3.85 -27.89 16.71
CA SER A 429 -2.43 -28.02 17.05
C SER A 429 -1.52 -28.07 15.83
N GLU A 430 -2.08 -28.37 14.65
CA GLU A 430 -1.37 -28.52 13.38
C GLU A 430 -1.61 -27.35 12.42
N ARG A 431 -2.33 -26.30 12.85
CA ARG A 431 -2.74 -25.16 12.00
C ARG A 431 -1.62 -24.57 11.14
N GLN A 432 -0.39 -24.53 11.67
CA GLN A 432 0.84 -24.07 11.00
C GLN A 432 1.13 -24.83 9.69
N LYS A 433 0.70 -26.09 9.60
CA LYS A 433 0.81 -26.91 8.38
C LYS A 433 0.01 -26.35 7.22
N LEU A 434 -1.08 -25.64 7.49
CA LEU A 434 -1.93 -25.07 6.44
C LEU A 434 -1.20 -23.99 5.64
N VAL A 435 -0.40 -23.15 6.30
CA VAL A 435 0.38 -22.06 5.64
C VAL A 435 1.70 -22.59 5.08
N SER A 436 2.39 -23.47 5.80
CA SER A 436 3.62 -24.10 5.27
C SER A 436 3.36 -24.95 4.03
N SER A 437 2.16 -25.55 3.88
CA SER A 437 1.78 -26.27 2.65
C SER A 437 1.67 -25.37 1.42
N THR A 438 1.32 -24.08 1.60
CA THR A 438 1.34 -23.11 0.50
C THR A 438 2.70 -22.47 0.29
N ASN A 439 3.52 -22.36 1.34
CA ASN A 439 4.88 -21.83 1.22
C ASN A 439 5.83 -22.85 0.59
N ALA A 440 5.56 -24.15 0.69
CA ALA A 440 6.37 -25.17 0.04
C ALA A 440 6.38 -25.07 -1.50
N ALA A 441 5.46 -24.31 -2.10
CA ALA A 441 5.37 -24.16 -3.53
C ALA A 441 4.86 -22.76 -3.94
N VAL A 442 5.63 -22.05 -4.77
CA VAL A 442 5.30 -20.70 -5.24
C VAL A 442 4.66 -20.77 -6.63
N ARG A 443 3.50 -20.12 -6.80
CA ARG A 443 2.85 -19.99 -8.10
C ARG A 443 3.47 -18.83 -8.90
N TRP A 444 3.71 -19.10 -10.17
CA TRP A 444 4.18 -18.20 -11.22
C TRP A 444 3.14 -18.18 -12.36
N SER A 445 2.94 -17.08 -13.10
CA SER A 445 1.94 -17.00 -14.19
C SER A 445 2.56 -16.66 -15.54
N LYS A 446 2.03 -17.19 -16.65
CA LYS A 446 2.59 -17.00 -18.01
C LYS A 446 2.33 -15.61 -18.61
N ASP A 447 1.32 -14.89 -18.12
CA ASP A 447 1.01 -13.52 -18.57
C ASP A 447 2.15 -12.53 -18.23
N SER A 448 3.04 -12.91 -17.30
CA SER A 448 4.28 -12.20 -17.01
C SER A 448 5.40 -12.35 -18.04
N CYS A 449 5.28 -13.31 -18.97
CA CYS A 449 6.37 -13.73 -19.85
C CYS A 449 6.13 -13.53 -21.34
N GLN A 450 4.90 -13.18 -21.76
CA GLN A 450 4.57 -13.18 -23.19
C GLN A 450 5.06 -11.97 -23.99
N GLU A 451 5.77 -11.00 -23.39
CA GLU A 451 6.25 -9.83 -24.16
C GLU A 451 7.59 -10.00 -24.88
N LYS A 452 8.28 -11.14 -24.77
CA LYS A 452 9.50 -11.35 -25.58
C LYS A 452 9.54 -12.76 -26.15
N GLY A 453 9.10 -12.87 -27.40
CA GLY A 453 9.26 -14.08 -28.19
C GLY A 453 10.74 -14.49 -28.24
N PHE A 454 11.05 -15.66 -27.69
CA PHE A 454 12.35 -16.30 -27.84
C PHE A 454 12.18 -17.81 -27.98
N GLN A 455 12.76 -18.33 -29.06
CA GLN A 455 12.89 -19.76 -29.33
C GLN A 455 13.92 -20.40 -28.40
N LYS A 456 13.69 -21.68 -28.09
CA LYS A 456 14.56 -22.56 -27.31
C LYS A 456 15.96 -22.60 -27.94
N VAL A 457 17.01 -22.35 -27.16
CA VAL A 457 18.40 -22.62 -27.56
C VAL A 457 18.90 -23.80 -26.73
N ASP A 458 19.12 -24.93 -27.40
CA ASP A 458 19.67 -26.12 -26.77
C ASP A 458 21.21 -25.98 -26.63
N GLY A 459 21.72 -26.26 -25.43
CA GLY A 459 23.11 -26.68 -25.20
C GLY A 459 24.13 -25.59 -24.88
N VAL A 460 24.35 -25.32 -23.58
CA VAL A 460 25.68 -25.01 -23.02
C VAL A 460 25.73 -25.50 -21.56
N THR A 461 26.60 -26.46 -21.30
CA THR A 461 27.08 -26.85 -19.96
C THR A 461 28.35 -26.08 -19.65
N GLU A 462 28.39 -25.30 -18.58
CA GLU A 462 29.64 -24.99 -17.86
C GLU A 462 29.32 -24.51 -16.43
N GLY A 463 30.05 -25.07 -15.46
CA GLY A 463 29.76 -24.97 -14.04
C GLY A 463 30.32 -23.71 -13.38
N PHE A 464 29.60 -23.22 -12.37
CA PHE A 464 30.11 -22.21 -11.43
C PHE A 464 29.63 -22.52 -10.01
N THR A 465 30.57 -22.47 -9.08
CA THR A 465 30.38 -22.57 -7.63
C THR A 465 29.84 -21.24 -7.07
N CYS A 466 28.85 -21.31 -6.16
CA CYS A 466 28.33 -20.13 -5.47
C CYS A 466 29.09 -19.88 -4.17
N ASP A 467 29.65 -18.68 -4.03
CA ASP A 467 30.13 -18.17 -2.73
C ASP A 467 28.93 -17.86 -1.85
N THR A 468 28.79 -18.63 -0.76
CA THR A 468 27.85 -18.36 0.32
C THR A 468 28.36 -17.21 1.16
N ALA A 469 27.59 -16.11 1.25
CA ALA A 469 27.83 -15.05 2.19
C ALA A 469 27.53 -15.51 3.62
N ASN A 470 28.50 -16.15 4.27
CA ASN A 470 28.60 -16.25 5.72
C ASN A 470 29.99 -15.73 6.12
N GLY A 471 30.05 -14.43 6.45
CA GLY A 471 31.19 -13.86 7.14
C GLY A 471 31.20 -14.32 8.59
N ALA A 472 31.81 -15.48 8.83
CA ALA A 472 32.32 -15.87 10.14
C ALA A 472 33.80 -16.22 9.95
N THR A 473 34.68 -15.29 10.32
CA THR A 473 36.11 -15.55 10.45
C THR A 473 36.35 -16.34 11.74
N GLU A 474 36.49 -17.66 11.64
CA GLU A 474 37.18 -18.46 12.65
C GLU A 474 38.69 -18.41 12.33
N GLU A 475 39.44 -17.76 13.21
CA GLU A 475 40.89 -17.94 13.31
C GLU A 475 41.16 -19.38 13.78
N VAL A 476 41.66 -20.23 12.88
CA VAL A 476 42.33 -21.47 13.24
C VAL A 476 43.81 -21.17 13.43
N ILE A 477 44.24 -21.11 14.68
CA ILE A 477 45.64 -21.17 15.09
C ILE A 477 46.01 -22.66 15.19
N GLU A 478 46.87 -23.15 14.28
CA GLU A 478 47.72 -24.32 14.53
C GLU A 478 49.07 -24.17 13.79
N ASN A 479 50.04 -23.58 14.49
CA ASN A 479 51.35 -24.18 14.83
C ASN A 479 52.13 -23.27 15.76
#